data_AF-A0A0Q9AEF8-F1
#
_entry.id   AF-A0A0Q9AEF8-F1
#
_cell.length_a   1.000
_cell.length_b   1.000
_cell.length_c   1.000
_cell.angle_alpha   90.00
_cell.angle_beta   90.00
_cell.angle_gamma   90.00
#
_symmetry.space_group_name_H-M   'P 1'
#
loop_
_entity.id
_entity.type
_entity.pdbx_description
1 polymer ?
#
loop_
_entity_poly.entity_id
_entity_poly.type
_entity_poly.pdbx_seq_one_letter_code
_entity_poly.pdbx_strand_id
1 'polypeptide(L)'
;MNSFRLVGATALAAGALVSAAPAHAAPLPSFCGPDVVVDGVCSTRLTSVTTDVVDGTITGTPVGGDEPITLAGQGVAYLKSDGFGDSPPEAVQNWDTTIEQVSGLDVSPADPNWYGNAKARVFLPRTLNDLATHFPPDSLRVRFTADEAQPGVFQLVSIQPTLPWGPDGRPSP
;
A
#
# COMPACT_ATOMS: atom_id res chain seq x y z
N MET A 1 36.84 -64.68 30.56
CA MET A 1 35.40 -64.72 30.22
C MET A 1 34.68 -63.89 31.28
N ASN A 2 34.04 -62.74 31.04
CA ASN A 2 33.45 -62.19 29.82
C ASN A 2 33.47 -60.66 29.83
N SER A 3 33.65 -60.11 28.63
CA SER A 3 33.55 -58.71 28.26
C SER A 3 32.15 -58.14 28.51
N PHE A 4 32.06 -56.95 29.10
CA PHE A 4 30.87 -56.10 28.98
C PHE A 4 31.11 -55.06 27.88
N ARG A 5 30.23 -55.10 26.89
CA ARG A 5 30.28 -54.28 25.67
C ARG A 5 29.86 -52.85 25.97
N LEU A 6 30.55 -51.89 25.34
CA LEU A 6 30.03 -50.54 25.10
C LEU A 6 28.73 -50.63 24.29
N VAL A 7 27.70 -49.90 24.71
CA VAL A 7 26.56 -49.55 23.86
C VAL A 7 26.61 -48.05 23.66
N GLY A 8 26.99 -47.65 22.45
CA GLY A 8 27.00 -46.26 22.01
C GLY A 8 25.56 -45.75 21.81
N ALA A 9 25.27 -44.60 22.38
CA ALA A 9 24.07 -43.84 22.05
C ALA A 9 24.34 -43.03 20.78
N THR A 10 23.83 -43.48 19.65
CA THR A 10 23.76 -42.71 18.41
C THR A 10 22.70 -41.61 18.58
N ALA A 11 23.14 -40.38 18.82
CA ALA A 11 22.29 -39.20 18.73
C ALA A 11 21.91 -38.97 17.26
N LEU A 12 20.66 -39.28 16.91
CA LEU A 12 20.06 -38.93 15.62
C LEU A 12 19.80 -37.42 15.61
N ALA A 13 20.74 -36.66 15.05
CA ALA A 13 20.50 -35.28 14.64
C ALA A 13 19.57 -35.30 13.42
N ALA A 14 18.26 -35.25 13.66
CA ALA A 14 17.28 -34.99 12.61
C ALA A 14 17.36 -33.50 12.25
N GLY A 15 18.15 -33.18 11.22
CA GLY A 15 18.13 -31.86 10.60
C GLY A 15 16.77 -31.64 9.96
N ALA A 16 15.95 -30.77 10.55
CA ALA A 16 14.74 -30.27 9.93
C ALA A 16 15.14 -29.46 8.69
N LEU A 17 15.00 -30.06 7.51
CA LEU A 17 15.07 -29.33 6.24
C LEU A 17 13.81 -28.49 6.13
N VAL A 18 13.88 -27.23 6.58
CA VAL A 18 12.85 -26.25 6.28
C VAL A 18 12.98 -25.92 4.78
N SER A 19 12.19 -26.60 3.95
CA SER A 19 11.99 -26.18 2.57
C SER A 19 11.25 -24.85 2.60
N ALA A 20 11.98 -23.73 2.59
CA ALA A 20 11.43 -22.45 2.23
C ALA A 20 10.99 -22.56 0.75
N ALA A 21 9.71 -22.86 0.53
CA ALA A 21 9.13 -22.69 -0.79
C ALA A 21 9.32 -21.22 -1.18
N PRO A 22 9.75 -20.91 -2.42
CA PRO A 22 9.81 -19.53 -2.85
C PRO A 22 8.40 -18.95 -2.77
N ALA A 23 8.21 -17.95 -1.91
CA ALA A 23 6.99 -17.15 -1.89
C ALA A 23 7.05 -16.24 -3.12
N HIS A 24 6.68 -16.77 -4.28
CA HIS A 24 6.48 -15.95 -5.46
C HIS A 24 5.32 -15.00 -5.17
N ALA A 25 5.51 -13.71 -5.40
CA ALA A 25 4.43 -12.74 -5.27
C ALA A 25 3.21 -13.19 -6.07
N ALA A 26 2.02 -12.88 -5.56
CA ALA A 26 0.81 -13.06 -6.35
C ALA A 26 0.96 -12.27 -7.66
N PRO A 27 0.64 -12.86 -8.82
CA PRO A 27 0.70 -12.14 -10.09
C PRO A 27 -0.20 -10.91 -10.03
N LEU A 28 0.13 -9.89 -10.82
CA LEU A 28 -0.76 -8.74 -10.98
C LEU A 28 -2.16 -9.22 -11.42
N PRO A 29 -3.24 -8.54 -10.98
CA PRO A 29 -4.59 -8.88 -11.38
C PRO A 29 -4.78 -8.86 -12.90
N SER A 30 -5.71 -9.64 -13.41
CA SER A 30 -5.95 -9.76 -14.86
C SER A 30 -6.38 -8.47 -15.55
N PHE A 31 -6.99 -7.51 -14.82
CA PHE A 31 -7.33 -6.19 -15.36
C PHE A 31 -6.08 -5.33 -15.64
N CYS A 32 -4.92 -5.67 -15.05
CA CYS A 32 -3.64 -5.03 -15.32
C CYS A 32 -3.08 -5.52 -16.66
N GLY A 33 -3.75 -5.16 -17.75
CA GLY A 33 -3.30 -5.40 -19.11
C GLY A 33 -2.10 -4.52 -19.51
N PRO A 34 -1.49 -4.79 -20.68
CA PRO A 34 -0.28 -4.08 -21.13
C PRO A 34 -0.46 -2.57 -21.30
N ASP A 35 -1.68 -2.08 -21.52
CA ASP A 35 -1.97 -0.65 -21.68
C ASP A 35 -1.92 0.13 -20.36
N VAL A 36 -2.09 -0.56 -19.22
CA VAL A 36 -2.14 0.04 -17.87
C VAL A 36 -0.96 -0.38 -17.00
N VAL A 37 -0.08 -1.24 -17.51
CA VAL A 37 1.15 -1.69 -16.85
C VAL A 37 2.36 -1.09 -17.54
N VAL A 38 3.14 -0.31 -16.80
CA VAL A 38 4.42 0.24 -17.26
C VAL A 38 5.48 -0.17 -16.26
N ASP A 39 6.57 -0.79 -16.74
CA ASP A 39 7.68 -1.29 -15.90
C ASP A 39 7.22 -2.20 -14.75
N GLY A 40 6.20 -3.04 -15.00
CA GLY A 40 5.63 -3.93 -13.98
C GLY A 40 4.75 -3.24 -12.94
N VAL A 41 4.46 -1.95 -13.10
CA VAL A 41 3.57 -1.19 -12.22
C VAL A 41 2.21 -1.01 -12.88
N CYS A 42 1.17 -1.56 -12.27
CA CYS A 42 -0.20 -1.38 -12.70
C CYS A 42 -0.74 -0.03 -12.22
N SER A 43 -1.45 0.70 -13.09
CA SER A 43 -2.06 2.00 -12.81
C SER A 43 -3.55 1.94 -13.07
N THR A 44 -4.37 2.28 -12.08
CA THR A 44 -5.83 2.26 -12.21
C THR A 44 -6.48 3.30 -11.30
N ARG A 45 -7.80 3.48 -11.44
CA ARG A 45 -8.64 4.25 -10.52
C ARG A 45 -9.49 3.29 -9.69
N LEU A 46 -9.93 3.72 -8.51
CA LEU A 46 -10.80 2.93 -7.64
C LEU A 46 -12.25 3.47 -7.71
N THR A 47 -13.20 2.58 -7.95
CA THR A 47 -14.65 2.89 -7.96
C THR A 47 -15.24 2.91 -6.56
N SER A 48 -14.66 2.13 -5.64
CA SER A 48 -15.03 2.08 -4.23
C SER A 48 -13.79 1.85 -3.37
N VAL A 49 -13.82 2.38 -2.14
CA VAL A 49 -12.69 2.33 -1.20
C VAL A 49 -13.19 1.99 0.20
N THR A 50 -12.50 1.06 0.85
CA THR A 50 -12.60 0.74 2.28
C THR A 50 -11.20 0.71 2.87
N THR A 51 -11.07 0.87 4.18
CA THR A 51 -9.76 0.80 4.86
C THR A 51 -9.78 -0.15 6.04
N ASP A 52 -8.64 -0.80 6.27
CA ASP A 52 -8.33 -1.43 7.54
C ASP A 52 -7.38 -0.52 8.33
N VAL A 53 -7.90 0.08 9.41
CA VAL A 53 -7.12 0.99 10.27
C VAL A 53 -6.10 0.27 11.14
N VAL A 54 -6.30 -1.03 11.40
CA VAL A 54 -5.37 -1.85 12.21
C VAL A 54 -4.15 -2.15 11.38
N ASP A 55 -4.35 -2.68 10.17
CA ASP A 55 -3.26 -3.07 9.28
C ASP A 55 -2.72 -1.87 8.48
N GLY A 56 -3.46 -0.77 8.41
CA GLY A 56 -3.11 0.42 7.65
C GLY A 56 -3.19 0.21 6.14
N THR A 57 -4.06 -0.69 5.70
CA THR A 57 -4.27 -1.03 4.30
C THR A 57 -5.50 -0.31 3.75
N ILE A 58 -5.51 -0.20 2.42
CA ILE A 58 -6.65 0.31 1.66
C ILE A 58 -7.10 -0.78 0.69
N THR A 59 -8.38 -1.10 0.72
CA THR A 59 -9.00 -2.06 -0.20
C THR A 59 -9.92 -1.30 -1.13
N GLY A 60 -9.82 -1.55 -2.43
CA GLY A 60 -10.73 -0.91 -3.38
C GLY A 60 -10.94 -1.72 -4.63
N THR A 61 -12.03 -1.43 -5.33
CA THR A 61 -12.39 -2.08 -6.58
C THR A 61 -11.84 -1.26 -7.75
N PRO A 62 -10.93 -1.82 -8.56
CA PRO A 62 -10.36 -1.13 -9.71
C PRO A 62 -11.38 -0.87 -10.82
N VAL A 63 -11.24 0.26 -11.52
CA VAL A 63 -11.95 0.48 -12.79
C VAL A 63 -11.52 -0.61 -13.78
N GLY A 64 -12.51 -1.29 -14.37
CA GLY A 64 -12.28 -2.42 -15.29
C GLY A 64 -12.00 -3.76 -14.62
N GLY A 65 -12.11 -3.84 -13.28
CA GLY A 65 -12.07 -5.08 -12.52
C GLY A 65 -13.27 -5.24 -11.60
N ASP A 66 -13.64 -6.49 -11.32
CA ASP A 66 -14.76 -6.82 -10.41
C ASP A 66 -14.27 -7.29 -9.02
N GLU A 67 -12.97 -7.63 -8.91
CA GLU A 67 -12.37 -8.13 -7.68
C GLU A 67 -11.65 -7.00 -6.94
N PRO A 68 -11.92 -6.79 -5.64
CA PRO A 68 -11.22 -5.80 -4.85
C PRO A 68 -9.76 -6.19 -4.65
N ILE A 69 -8.89 -5.18 -4.66
CA ILE A 69 -7.46 -5.32 -4.35
C ILE A 69 -7.15 -4.66 -3.03
N THR A 70 -6.25 -5.24 -2.25
CA THR A 70 -5.72 -4.64 -1.02
C THR A 70 -4.33 -4.08 -1.28
N LEU A 71 -4.11 -2.83 -0.90
CA LEU A 71 -2.86 -2.10 -1.10
C LEU A 71 -2.28 -1.67 0.24
N ALA A 72 -0.95 -1.73 0.36
CA ALA A 72 -0.21 -1.21 1.50
C ALA A 72 0.99 -0.37 1.03
N GLY A 73 1.26 0.73 1.72
CA GLY A 73 2.35 1.63 1.34
C GLY A 73 2.78 2.57 2.46
N GLN A 74 4.02 3.02 2.35
CA GLN A 74 4.58 4.04 3.23
C GLN A 74 4.06 5.43 2.85
N GLY A 75 4.18 6.40 3.78
CA GLY A 75 3.69 7.78 3.57
C GLY A 75 4.21 8.47 2.30
N VAL A 76 5.40 8.09 1.81
CA VAL A 76 5.98 8.62 0.56
C VAL A 76 5.20 8.24 -0.70
N ALA A 77 4.38 7.18 -0.65
CA ALA A 77 3.50 6.81 -1.76
C ALA A 77 2.29 7.74 -1.87
N TYR A 78 1.98 8.51 -0.83
CA TYR A 78 0.80 9.37 -0.79
C TYR A 78 1.15 10.75 -1.36
N LEU A 79 0.50 11.11 -2.47
CA LEU A 79 0.77 12.33 -3.21
C LEU A 79 -0.36 13.34 -3.03
N LYS A 80 -0.04 14.63 -3.08
CA LYS A 80 -1.05 15.70 -3.12
C LYS A 80 -1.95 15.55 -4.34
N SER A 81 -3.18 15.99 -4.21
CA SER A 81 -4.20 15.93 -5.24
C SER A 81 -3.80 16.70 -6.49
N ASP A 82 -4.35 16.31 -7.63
CA ASP A 82 -4.09 16.97 -8.91
C ASP A 82 -5.38 17.17 -9.72
N GLY A 83 -5.41 18.29 -10.45
CA GLY A 83 -6.51 18.69 -11.33
C GLY A 83 -7.68 19.43 -10.68
N PHE A 84 -7.82 19.47 -9.35
CA PHE A 84 -9.01 20.00 -8.63
C PHE A 84 -9.17 21.53 -8.62
N GLY A 85 -8.19 22.29 -9.12
CA GLY A 85 -8.23 23.75 -9.14
C GLY A 85 -8.33 24.36 -7.74
N ASP A 86 -8.93 25.55 -7.64
CA ASP A 86 -8.97 26.35 -6.41
C ASP A 86 -10.09 25.95 -5.43
N SER A 87 -10.93 24.97 -5.77
CA SER A 87 -12.07 24.55 -4.92
C SER A 87 -12.26 23.03 -4.93
N PRO A 88 -11.31 22.25 -4.36
CA PRO A 88 -11.46 20.81 -4.24
C PRO A 88 -12.60 20.43 -3.28
N PRO A 89 -13.17 19.21 -3.37
CA PRO A 89 -14.02 18.67 -2.30
C PRO A 89 -13.30 18.69 -0.95
N GLU A 90 -14.04 18.86 0.14
CA GLU A 90 -13.49 18.99 1.50
C GLU A 90 -12.52 17.85 1.86
N ALA A 91 -12.89 16.59 1.56
CA ALA A 91 -12.02 15.45 1.82
C ALA A 91 -10.66 15.54 1.09
N VAL A 92 -10.66 16.07 -0.14
CA VAL A 92 -9.44 16.26 -0.94
C VAL A 92 -8.60 17.40 -0.38
N GLN A 93 -9.23 18.50 0.07
CA GLN A 93 -8.54 19.58 0.77
C GLN A 93 -7.87 19.07 2.06
N ASN A 94 -8.59 18.25 2.84
CA ASN A 94 -8.08 17.64 4.07
C ASN A 94 -6.92 16.70 3.79
N TRP A 95 -6.98 15.92 2.71
CA TRP A 95 -5.88 15.06 2.26
C TRP A 95 -4.61 15.87 2.00
N ASP A 96 -4.71 16.93 1.21
CA ASP A 96 -3.56 17.77 0.86
C ASP A 96 -2.98 18.51 2.06
N THR A 97 -3.86 19.02 2.93
CA THR A 97 -3.48 19.71 4.15
C THR A 97 -2.75 18.76 5.10
N THR A 98 -3.23 17.52 5.22
CA THR A 98 -2.62 16.50 6.08
C THR A 98 -1.23 16.12 5.57
N ILE A 99 -1.05 15.92 4.26
CA ILE A 99 0.27 15.67 3.66
C ILE A 99 1.22 16.84 3.92
N GLU A 100 0.77 18.07 3.71
CA GLU A 100 1.59 19.28 3.91
C GLU A 100 2.06 19.38 5.37
N GLN A 101 1.13 19.22 6.32
CA GLN A 101 1.42 19.33 7.75
C GLN A 101 2.42 18.29 8.23
N VAL A 102 2.35 17.06 7.70
CA VAL A 102 3.19 15.94 8.17
C VAL A 102 4.52 15.85 7.42
N SER A 103 4.56 16.22 6.13
CA SER A 103 5.78 16.19 5.32
C SER A 103 6.82 17.19 5.83
N GLY A 104 6.41 18.34 6.35
CA GLY A 104 7.30 19.39 6.88
C GLY A 104 7.92 19.12 8.26
N LEU A 105 7.53 18.06 8.96
CA LEU A 105 7.98 17.83 10.34
C LEU A 105 9.45 17.40 10.41
N ASP A 106 10.23 17.97 11.34
CA ASP A 106 11.60 17.51 11.58
C ASP A 106 11.61 16.23 12.43
N VAL A 107 12.29 15.19 11.96
CA VAL A 107 12.47 13.92 12.68
C VAL A 107 13.91 13.71 13.13
N SER A 108 14.75 14.74 12.99
CA SER A 108 16.08 14.77 13.54
C SER A 108 16.02 14.62 15.07
N PRO A 109 16.83 13.74 15.69
CA PRO A 109 16.90 13.62 17.14
C PRO A 109 17.27 14.92 17.89
N ALA A 110 17.71 15.96 17.16
CA ALA A 110 17.98 17.29 17.71
C ALA A 110 16.70 18.13 17.95
N ASP A 111 15.58 17.82 17.29
CA ASP A 111 14.28 18.44 17.58
C ASP A 111 13.71 17.81 18.86
N PRO A 112 13.40 18.55 19.94
CA PRO A 112 12.79 17.99 21.14
C PRO A 112 11.46 17.26 20.89
N ASN A 113 10.76 17.54 19.78
CA ASN A 113 9.51 16.90 19.37
C ASN A 113 9.71 15.76 18.35
N TRP A 114 10.94 15.35 18.04
CA TRP A 114 11.27 14.38 16.98
C TRP A 114 10.44 13.09 17.04
N TYR A 115 10.18 12.59 18.25
CA TYR A 115 9.46 11.34 18.43
C TYR A 115 7.97 11.48 18.08
N GLY A 116 7.36 12.61 18.43
CA GLY A 116 5.98 12.93 18.03
C GLY A 116 5.87 13.12 16.52
N ASN A 117 6.84 13.83 15.94
CA ASN A 117 6.93 14.06 14.50
C ASN A 117 7.09 12.75 13.70
N ALA A 118 7.96 11.86 14.17
CA ALA A 118 8.16 10.54 13.58
C ALA A 118 6.87 9.69 13.65
N LYS A 119 6.15 9.73 14.77
CA LYS A 119 4.85 9.06 14.90
C LYS A 119 3.82 9.60 13.91
N ALA A 120 3.71 10.92 13.77
CA ALA A 120 2.80 11.54 12.81
C ALA A 120 3.07 11.05 11.38
N ARG A 121 4.35 10.95 10.99
CA ARG A 121 4.75 10.39 9.68
C ARG A 121 4.40 8.92 9.52
N VAL A 122 4.59 8.09 10.56
CA VAL A 122 4.28 6.66 10.52
C VAL A 122 2.77 6.40 10.41
N PHE A 123 1.94 7.23 11.05
CA PHE A 123 0.48 7.07 11.02
C PHE A 123 -0.22 7.83 9.88
N LEU A 124 0.53 8.60 9.08
CA LEU A 124 -0.01 9.32 7.93
C LEU A 124 -0.82 8.42 6.98
N PRO A 125 -0.34 7.24 6.55
CA PRO A 125 -1.11 6.35 5.66
C PRO A 125 -2.51 6.02 6.19
N ARG A 126 -2.67 5.76 7.49
CA ARG A 126 -3.97 5.42 8.09
C ARG A 126 -4.95 6.58 8.02
N THR A 127 -4.46 7.79 8.32
CA THR A 127 -5.28 9.01 8.26
C THR A 127 -5.72 9.29 6.82
N LEU A 128 -4.81 9.14 5.87
CA LEU A 128 -5.10 9.36 4.45
C LEU A 128 -6.04 8.27 3.88
N ASN A 129 -5.88 7.01 4.28
CA ASN A 129 -6.79 5.93 3.86
C ASN A 129 -8.22 6.14 4.35
N ASP A 130 -8.40 6.68 5.55
CA ASP A 130 -9.72 7.06 6.07
C ASP A 130 -10.36 8.16 5.20
N LEU A 131 -9.61 9.23 4.92
CA LEU A 131 -10.05 10.30 4.01
C LEU A 131 -10.41 9.78 2.61
N ALA A 132 -9.66 8.80 2.10
CA ALA A 132 -9.90 8.19 0.80
C ALA A 132 -11.26 7.49 0.68
N THR A 133 -11.85 7.04 1.80
CA THR A 133 -13.20 6.43 1.79
C THR A 133 -14.31 7.44 1.50
N HIS A 134 -14.01 8.74 1.60
CA HIS A 134 -14.96 9.83 1.36
C HIS A 134 -14.83 10.46 -0.04
N PHE A 135 -13.93 9.95 -0.86
CA PHE A 135 -13.74 10.46 -2.21
C PHE A 135 -14.83 9.98 -3.17
N PRO A 136 -15.20 10.79 -4.17
CA PRO A 136 -16.05 10.32 -5.26
C PRO A 136 -15.48 9.07 -5.95
N PRO A 137 -16.32 8.19 -6.50
CA PRO A 137 -15.86 7.11 -7.37
C PRO A 137 -14.96 7.62 -8.48
N ASP A 138 -13.99 6.80 -8.86
CA ASP A 138 -13.02 7.06 -9.93
C ASP A 138 -12.07 8.22 -9.67
N SER A 139 -12.15 8.93 -8.54
CA SER A 139 -11.24 10.06 -8.28
C SER A 139 -9.92 9.62 -7.66
N LEU A 140 -9.79 8.40 -7.14
CA LEU A 140 -8.57 7.92 -6.49
C LEU A 140 -7.75 7.08 -7.47
N ARG A 141 -6.61 7.61 -7.92
CA ARG A 141 -5.66 6.89 -8.77
C ARG A 141 -4.64 6.18 -7.90
N VAL A 142 -4.41 4.90 -8.19
CA VAL A 142 -3.43 4.06 -7.52
C VAL A 142 -2.45 3.48 -8.53
N ARG A 143 -1.20 3.36 -8.12
CA ARG A 143 -0.15 2.61 -8.80
C ARG A 143 0.40 1.57 -7.85
N PHE A 144 0.51 0.33 -8.29
CA PHE A 144 0.94 -0.76 -7.43
C PHE A 144 1.69 -1.85 -8.20
N THR A 145 2.44 -2.65 -7.46
CA THR A 145 3.16 -3.84 -7.94
C THR A 145 2.78 -5.03 -7.06
N ALA A 146 3.03 -6.24 -7.57
CA ALA A 146 3.02 -7.44 -6.75
C ALA A 146 3.97 -7.28 -5.53
N ASP A 147 3.55 -7.76 -4.37
CA ASP A 147 4.39 -7.81 -3.16
C ASP A 147 4.81 -9.26 -2.87
N GLU A 148 6.11 -9.48 -2.78
CA GLU A 148 6.69 -10.78 -2.42
C GLU A 148 6.65 -11.03 -0.90
N ALA A 149 6.57 -9.97 -0.09
CA ALA A 149 6.59 -10.07 1.36
C ALA A 149 5.22 -10.41 1.96
N GLN A 150 4.12 -10.02 1.29
CA GLN A 150 2.75 -10.17 1.80
C GLN A 150 1.81 -10.74 0.73
N PRO A 151 1.55 -12.06 0.75
CA PRO A 151 0.56 -12.67 -0.14
C PRO A 151 -0.83 -12.02 0.02
N GLY A 152 -1.44 -11.60 -1.09
CA GLY A 152 -2.78 -11.01 -1.10
C GLY A 152 -2.83 -9.50 -0.84
N VAL A 153 -1.67 -8.86 -0.61
CA VAL A 153 -1.53 -7.40 -0.53
C VAL A 153 -0.60 -6.96 -1.66
N PHE A 154 -0.97 -5.90 -2.37
CA PHE A 154 -0.10 -5.30 -3.36
C PHE A 154 0.67 -4.13 -2.75
N GLN A 155 1.94 -4.01 -3.16
CA GLN A 155 2.79 -2.91 -2.73
C GLN A 155 2.37 -1.64 -3.48
N LEU A 156 1.89 -0.66 -2.72
CA LEU A 156 1.53 0.65 -3.23
C LEU A 156 2.80 1.41 -3.63
N VAL A 157 2.81 1.87 -4.88
CA VAL A 157 3.85 2.73 -5.46
C VAL A 157 3.43 4.19 -5.33
N SER A 158 2.17 4.50 -5.66
CA SER A 158 1.60 5.83 -5.41
C SER A 158 0.09 5.79 -5.26
N ILE A 159 -0.46 6.72 -4.48
CA ILE A 159 -1.88 7.00 -4.35
C ILE A 159 -2.13 8.50 -4.41
N GLN A 160 -3.09 8.89 -5.23
CA GLN A 160 -3.32 10.30 -5.52
C GLN A 160 -4.80 10.55 -5.88
N PRO A 161 -5.47 11.49 -5.19
CA PRO A 161 -6.73 12.02 -5.67
C PRO A 161 -6.48 12.79 -6.97
N THR A 162 -7.17 12.44 -8.04
CA THR A 162 -7.09 13.11 -9.34
C THR A 162 -8.49 13.23 -9.92
N LEU A 163 -8.85 14.40 -10.48
CA LEU A 163 -10.13 14.53 -11.16
C LEU A 163 -10.27 13.48 -12.27
N PRO A 164 -11.41 12.77 -12.36
CA PRO A 164 -11.70 11.92 -13.50
C PRO A 164 -11.73 12.78 -14.76
N TRP A 165 -11.01 12.36 -15.79
CA TRP A 165 -11.18 12.95 -17.11
C TRP A 165 -12.43 12.32 -17.71
N GLY A 166 -13.40 13.16 -18.06
CA GLY A 166 -14.59 12.78 -18.81
C GLY A 166 -14.23 12.22 -20.18
N PRO A 167 -15.17 11.51 -20.83
CA PRO A 167 -14.96 10.91 -22.15
C PRO A 167 -14.66 11.93 -23.26
N ASP A 168 -14.87 13.23 -23.00
CA ASP A 168 -14.58 14.36 -23.87
C ASP A 168 -13.18 14.98 -23.65
N GLY A 169 -12.37 14.41 -22.75
CA GLY A 169 -11.04 14.92 -22.42
C GLY A 169 -11.06 16.16 -21.53
N ARG A 170 -12.15 16.41 -20.79
CA ARG A 170 -12.24 17.48 -19.77
C ARG A 170 -12.39 16.90 -18.37
N PRO A 171 -12.00 17.61 -17.30
CA PRO A 171 -12.34 17.20 -15.94
C PRO A 171 -13.86 17.07 -15.80
N SER A 172 -14.35 15.93 -15.30
CA SER A 172 -15.77 15.78 -14.93
C SER A 172 -16.09 16.69 -13.74
N PRO A 173 -17.19 17.48 -13.77
CA PRO A 173 -17.56 18.38 -12.68
C PRO A 173 -17.90 17.63 -11.38
#